data_AF-A0A9P9CZK2-F1
#
_entry.id   AF-A0A9P9CZK2-F1
#
_cell.length_a   1.000
_cell.length_b   1.000
_cell.length_c   1.000
_cell.angle_alpha   90.00
_cell.angle_beta   90.00
_cell.angle_gamma   90.00
#
_symmetry.space_group_name_H-M   'P 1'
#
loop_
_entity.id
_entity.type
_entity.pdbx_description
1 polymer ?
#
loop_
_entity_poly.entity_id
_entity_poly.type
_entity_poly.pdbx_seq_one_letter_code
_entity_poly.pdbx_strand_id
1 'polypeptide(L)'
;MPKAIRDAHACCALYLIKNRFNGSAILHSIELYVDELLRSDPTPTLQDRLSHAQALVLYHIICLLDGDIRARVSAESQLITLEESACALLPYVDFDNVASKDEILPLYPIGPARAIWHDWILHESARRAYLFSLYFIQAYGIVSGLQPPYCDSRLQLCRSLAVSTQLWNSRCAVTFAKAWNQRGFFIVTDCSFDALLRDGKAEDMDTFAKMLMSSAMGIEEAEGRFTMRGSSLRA
;
A
#
# COMPACT_ATOMS: atom_id res chain seq x y z
N MET A 1 0.57 18.30 -2.89
CA MET A 1 -0.04 17.16 -2.17
C MET A 1 -1.56 17.32 -2.22
N PRO A 2 -2.30 16.30 -2.69
CA PRO A 2 -3.77 16.33 -2.76
C PRO A 2 -4.42 16.58 -1.39
N LYS A 3 -5.61 17.21 -1.36
CA LYS A 3 -6.33 17.58 -0.13
C LYS A 3 -6.53 16.37 0.79
N ALA A 4 -7.08 15.27 0.27
CA ALA A 4 -7.37 14.06 1.05
C ALA A 4 -6.16 13.54 1.84
N ILE A 5 -4.99 13.42 1.18
CA ILE A 5 -3.76 12.95 1.82
C ILE A 5 -3.22 13.96 2.83
N ARG A 6 -3.34 15.26 2.56
CA ARG A 6 -2.92 16.31 3.50
C ARG A 6 -3.74 16.28 4.78
N ASP A 7 -5.04 16.16 4.65
CA ASP A 7 -5.95 16.16 5.79
C ASP A 7 -5.78 14.84 6.58
N ALA A 8 -5.57 13.70 5.89
CA ALA A 8 -5.23 12.43 6.53
C ALA A 8 -3.89 12.48 7.28
N HIS A 9 -2.85 13.08 6.69
CA HIS A 9 -1.55 13.25 7.35
C HIS A 9 -1.65 14.15 8.60
N ALA A 10 -2.48 15.20 8.56
CA ALA A 10 -2.76 16.02 9.73
C ALA A 10 -3.45 15.21 10.83
N CYS A 11 -4.43 14.38 10.47
CA CYS A 11 -5.10 13.48 11.40
C CYS A 11 -4.14 12.44 12.00
N CYS A 12 -3.26 11.83 11.21
CA CYS A 12 -2.22 10.93 11.72
C CYS A 12 -1.30 11.64 12.73
N ALA A 13 -0.90 12.88 12.46
CA ALA A 13 -0.08 13.66 13.38
C ALA A 13 -0.82 13.98 14.70
N LEU A 14 -2.11 14.35 14.62
CA LEU A 14 -2.96 14.54 15.80
C LEU A 14 -3.13 13.23 16.59
N TYR A 15 -3.30 12.11 15.89
CA TYR A 15 -3.44 10.81 16.50
C TYR A 15 -2.19 10.37 17.28
N LEU A 16 -0.99 10.66 16.76
CA LEU A 16 0.27 10.34 17.44
C LEU A 16 0.45 11.07 18.79
N ILE A 17 -0.24 12.20 19.00
CA ILE A 17 -0.23 12.95 20.26
C ILE A 17 -1.47 12.68 21.12
N LYS A 18 -2.27 11.66 20.78
CA LYS A 18 -3.44 11.24 21.53
C LYS A 18 -3.05 10.85 22.96
N ASN A 19 -3.82 11.32 23.92
CA ASN A 19 -3.75 10.97 25.33
C ASN A 19 -5.17 10.87 25.91
N ARG A 20 -5.27 10.49 27.19
CA ARG A 20 -6.56 10.28 27.85
C ARG A 20 -7.48 11.51 27.90
N PHE A 21 -6.94 12.72 27.73
CA PHE A 21 -7.70 13.96 27.83
C PHE A 21 -8.23 14.44 26.47
N ASN A 22 -7.49 14.20 25.39
CA ASN A 22 -7.86 14.68 24.04
C ASN A 22 -8.37 13.57 23.11
N GLY A 23 -8.35 12.30 23.53
CA GLY A 23 -8.68 11.17 22.68
C GLY A 23 -10.05 11.24 22.01
N SER A 24 -11.10 11.54 22.78
CA SER A 24 -12.45 11.66 22.23
C SER A 24 -12.56 12.79 21.20
N ALA A 25 -11.93 13.94 21.44
CA ALA A 25 -11.96 15.07 20.52
C ALA A 25 -11.19 14.76 19.22
N ILE A 26 -10.05 14.07 19.32
CA ILE A 26 -9.25 13.67 18.15
C ILE A 26 -10.03 12.67 17.30
N LEU A 27 -10.59 11.62 17.90
CA LEU A 27 -11.34 10.60 17.16
C LEU A 27 -12.58 11.20 16.50
N HIS A 28 -13.31 12.07 17.21
CA HIS A 28 -14.44 12.77 16.62
C HIS A 28 -14.03 13.64 15.43
N SER A 29 -12.89 14.34 15.51
CA SER A 29 -12.37 15.10 14.38
C SER A 29 -12.05 14.19 13.18
N ILE A 30 -11.49 13.01 13.42
CA ILE A 30 -11.18 12.03 12.37
C ILE A 30 -12.47 11.52 11.72
N GLU A 31 -13.49 11.19 12.51
CA GLU A 31 -14.80 10.79 12.01
C GLU A 31 -15.39 11.86 11.07
N LEU A 32 -15.29 13.15 11.43
CA LEU A 32 -15.75 14.25 10.56
C LEU A 32 -14.99 14.31 9.23
N TYR A 33 -13.69 14.06 9.22
CA TYR A 33 -12.89 14.01 7.99
C TYR A 33 -13.21 12.80 7.13
N VAL A 34 -13.47 11.65 7.74
CA VAL A 34 -13.96 10.45 7.03
C VAL A 34 -15.28 10.75 6.36
N ASP A 35 -16.22 11.30 7.11
CA ASP A 35 -17.54 11.70 6.64
C ASP A 35 -17.48 12.74 5.50
N GLU A 36 -16.60 13.72 5.58
CA GLU A 36 -16.36 14.69 4.50
C GLU A 36 -15.79 14.00 3.25
N LEU A 37 -14.81 13.10 3.43
CA LEU A 37 -14.18 12.38 2.34
C LEU A 37 -15.19 11.46 1.63
N LEU A 38 -15.99 10.71 2.38
CA LEU A 38 -17.02 9.80 1.85
C LEU A 38 -18.14 10.54 1.09
N ARG A 39 -18.47 11.78 1.47
CA ARG A 39 -19.42 12.61 0.73
C ARG A 39 -18.82 13.25 -0.52
N SER A 40 -17.49 13.27 -0.62
CA SER A 40 -16.78 13.86 -1.75
C SER A 40 -16.57 12.80 -2.82
N ASP A 41 -17.25 12.92 -3.95
CA ASP A 41 -16.94 12.04 -5.08
C ASP A 41 -15.50 12.29 -5.55
N PRO A 42 -14.63 11.25 -5.59
CA PRO A 42 -13.29 11.43 -6.09
C PRO A 42 -13.34 11.78 -7.58
N THR A 43 -12.66 12.86 -7.94
CA THR A 43 -12.47 13.28 -9.34
C THR A 43 -11.84 12.16 -10.18
N PRO A 44 -12.06 12.14 -11.51
CA PRO A 44 -11.82 10.94 -12.32
C PRO A 44 -10.35 10.61 -12.58
N THR A 45 -9.39 11.33 -11.99
CA THR A 45 -7.97 11.08 -12.22
C THR A 45 -7.47 9.95 -11.32
N LEU A 46 -6.46 9.21 -11.79
CA LEU A 46 -5.79 8.18 -10.98
C LEU A 46 -5.24 8.78 -9.67
N GLN A 47 -4.62 9.96 -9.74
CA GLN A 47 -4.05 10.62 -8.57
C GLN A 47 -5.09 10.94 -7.50
N ASP A 48 -6.29 11.37 -7.90
CA ASP A 48 -7.35 11.71 -6.96
C ASP A 48 -7.97 10.47 -6.35
N ARG A 49 -8.25 9.42 -7.15
CA ARG A 49 -8.72 8.13 -6.61
C ARG A 49 -7.71 7.49 -5.69
N LEU A 50 -6.42 7.54 -6.05
CA LEU A 50 -5.33 7.05 -5.21
C LEU A 50 -5.30 7.78 -3.87
N SER A 51 -5.39 9.11 -3.92
CA SER A 51 -5.40 9.95 -2.73
C SER A 51 -6.59 9.65 -1.82
N HIS A 52 -7.76 9.43 -2.42
CA HIS A 52 -8.98 9.05 -1.71
C HIS A 52 -8.84 7.69 -1.01
N ALA A 53 -8.41 6.65 -1.75
CA ALA A 53 -8.22 5.31 -1.19
C ALA A 53 -7.18 5.29 -0.07
N GLN A 54 -6.02 5.92 -0.27
CA GLN A 54 -4.96 6.01 0.74
C GLN A 54 -5.41 6.75 2.01
N ALA A 55 -6.17 7.85 1.88
CA ALA A 55 -6.70 8.57 3.02
C ALA A 55 -7.72 7.72 3.80
N LEU A 56 -8.64 7.04 3.11
CA LEU A 56 -9.60 6.14 3.75
C LEU A 56 -8.92 5.01 4.51
N VAL A 57 -7.89 4.38 3.93
CA VAL A 57 -7.11 3.34 4.61
C VAL A 57 -6.51 3.88 5.92
N LEU A 58 -5.89 5.06 5.90
CA LEU A 58 -5.28 5.65 7.10
C LEU A 58 -6.31 5.90 8.18
N TYR A 59 -7.48 6.44 7.82
CA TYR A 59 -8.56 6.65 8.78
C TYR A 59 -9.09 5.34 9.36
N HIS A 60 -9.30 4.32 8.52
CA HIS A 60 -9.78 3.02 8.99
C HIS A 60 -8.76 2.33 9.89
N ILE A 61 -7.45 2.43 9.60
CA ILE A 61 -6.40 1.93 10.51
C ILE A 61 -6.53 2.57 11.88
N ILE A 62 -6.71 3.89 11.93
CA ILE A 62 -6.88 4.61 13.20
C ILE A 62 -8.15 4.12 13.91
N CYS A 63 -9.32 4.24 13.27
CA CYS A 63 -10.60 3.97 13.92
C CYS A 63 -10.78 2.50 14.35
N LEU A 64 -10.28 1.55 13.57
CA LEU A 64 -10.43 0.12 13.86
C LEU A 64 -9.44 -0.38 14.93
N LEU A 65 -8.24 0.21 15.01
CA LEU A 65 -7.17 -0.24 15.91
C LEU A 65 -6.98 0.64 17.15
N ASP A 66 -7.74 1.72 17.31
CA ASP A 66 -7.65 2.63 18.46
C ASP A 66 -8.01 2.00 19.81
N GLY A 67 -9.03 1.13 19.80
CA GLY A 67 -9.67 0.58 21.00
C GLY A 67 -10.96 1.31 21.42
N ASP A 68 -11.26 2.49 20.85
CA ASP A 68 -12.57 3.13 21.02
C ASP A 68 -13.68 2.36 20.29
N ILE A 69 -14.73 2.01 21.04
CA ILE A 69 -15.83 1.17 20.54
C ILE A 69 -16.65 1.91 19.47
N ARG A 70 -16.86 3.22 19.61
CA ARG A 70 -17.69 3.99 18.67
C ARG A 70 -16.97 4.17 17.35
N ALA A 71 -15.71 4.56 17.40
CA ALA A 71 -14.86 4.70 16.21
C ALA A 71 -14.77 3.36 15.46
N ARG A 72 -14.58 2.26 16.19
CA ARG A 72 -14.54 0.91 15.61
C ARG A 72 -15.86 0.54 14.93
N VAL A 73 -17.00 0.69 15.59
CA VAL A 73 -18.32 0.35 15.02
C VAL A 73 -18.60 1.18 13.77
N SER A 74 -18.27 2.47 13.78
CA SER A 74 -18.42 3.33 12.62
C SER A 74 -17.55 2.84 11.44
N ALA A 75 -16.27 2.60 11.68
CA ALA A 75 -15.36 2.12 10.63
C ALA A 75 -15.70 0.70 10.13
N GLU A 76 -16.18 -0.20 10.98
CA GLU A 76 -16.66 -1.52 10.57
C GLU A 76 -17.82 -1.42 9.59
N SER A 77 -18.74 -0.47 9.81
CA SER A 77 -19.88 -0.24 8.90
C SER A 77 -19.45 0.32 7.53
N GLN A 78 -18.22 0.82 7.41
CA GLN A 78 -17.67 1.46 6.21
C GLN A 78 -16.64 0.59 5.46
N LEU A 79 -16.37 -0.63 5.93
CA LEU A 79 -15.38 -1.53 5.29
C LEU A 79 -15.69 -1.83 3.82
N ILE A 80 -16.97 -1.96 3.46
CA ILE A 80 -17.40 -2.13 2.06
C ILE A 80 -17.03 -0.91 1.22
N THR A 81 -17.21 0.30 1.75
CA THR A 81 -16.88 1.54 1.03
C THR A 81 -15.37 1.70 0.86
N LEU A 82 -14.57 1.26 1.84
CA LEU A 82 -13.11 1.17 1.70
C LEU A 82 -12.72 0.22 0.56
N GLU A 83 -13.36 -0.95 0.49
CA GLU A 83 -13.14 -1.94 -0.59
C GLU A 83 -13.51 -1.37 -1.96
N GLU A 84 -14.66 -0.71 -2.08
CA GLU A 84 -15.12 -0.07 -3.31
C GLU A 84 -14.16 1.04 -3.76
N SER A 85 -13.69 1.87 -2.82
CA SER A 85 -12.70 2.91 -3.13
C SER A 85 -11.37 2.33 -3.59
N ALA A 86 -10.95 1.18 -3.06
CA ALA A 86 -9.75 0.48 -3.52
C ALA A 86 -9.98 -0.10 -4.93
N CYS A 87 -11.10 -0.78 -5.14
CA CYS A 87 -11.48 -1.34 -6.44
C CYS A 87 -11.60 -0.28 -7.54
N ALA A 88 -11.96 0.96 -7.20
CA ALA A 88 -12.00 2.07 -8.15
C ALA A 88 -10.64 2.44 -8.77
N LEU A 89 -9.52 1.91 -8.23
CA LEU A 89 -8.19 2.05 -8.82
C LEU A 89 -7.97 1.08 -10.00
N LEU A 90 -8.65 -0.06 -10.01
CA LEU A 90 -8.43 -1.15 -10.98
C LEU A 90 -8.48 -0.71 -12.46
N PRO A 91 -9.42 0.15 -12.91
CA PRO A 91 -9.49 0.55 -14.31
C PRO A 91 -8.27 1.36 -14.80
N TYR A 92 -7.50 1.95 -13.89
CA TYR A 92 -6.38 2.83 -14.20
C TYR A 92 -5.03 2.14 -14.07
N VAL A 93 -5.01 0.94 -13.49
CA VAL A 93 -3.78 0.24 -13.16
C VAL A 93 -3.60 -0.93 -14.12
N ASP A 94 -2.58 -0.82 -14.96
CA ASP A 94 -2.13 -1.94 -15.78
C ASP A 94 -1.34 -2.93 -14.90
N PHE A 95 -1.90 -4.10 -14.65
CA PHE A 95 -1.20 -5.16 -13.89
C PHE A 95 -0.33 -6.04 -14.81
N ASP A 96 -0.55 -6.04 -16.11
CA ASP A 96 0.18 -6.94 -17.01
C ASP A 96 1.48 -6.27 -17.50
N ASN A 97 1.50 -4.94 -17.55
CA ASN A 97 2.67 -4.15 -17.94
C ASN A 97 3.37 -3.52 -16.73
N VAL A 98 3.84 -4.35 -15.78
CA VAL A 98 4.78 -3.91 -14.74
C VAL A 98 6.16 -3.74 -15.36
N ALA A 99 6.24 -2.80 -16.30
CA ALA A 99 7.40 -2.37 -17.05
C ALA A 99 8.30 -3.46 -17.64
N SER A 100 8.53 -3.39 -18.96
CA SER A 100 9.47 -4.28 -19.62
C SER A 100 10.85 -4.16 -18.97
N LYS A 101 11.31 -5.24 -18.32
CA LYS A 101 12.67 -5.34 -17.75
C LYS A 101 13.78 -5.05 -18.78
N ASP A 102 13.44 -5.06 -20.06
CA ASP A 102 14.36 -4.85 -21.15
C ASP A 102 14.55 -3.38 -21.55
N GLU A 103 13.70 -2.47 -21.09
CA GLU A 103 13.84 -1.05 -21.34
C GLU A 103 14.99 -0.45 -20.51
N ILE A 104 15.97 0.16 -21.17
CA ILE A 104 17.10 0.86 -20.53
C ILE A 104 16.77 2.36 -20.47
N LEU A 105 16.79 2.93 -19.26
CA LEU A 105 16.50 4.33 -19.03
C LEU A 105 17.75 5.20 -19.21
N PRO A 106 17.68 6.32 -19.96
CA PRO A 106 18.83 7.21 -20.14
C PRO A 106 19.14 7.98 -18.85
N LEU A 107 20.42 8.02 -18.46
CA LEU A 107 20.90 8.90 -17.38
C LEU A 107 21.08 10.35 -17.84
N TYR A 108 21.29 10.55 -19.14
CA TYR A 108 21.36 11.85 -19.79
C TYR A 108 20.93 11.73 -21.27
N PRO A 109 20.05 12.62 -21.77
CA PRO A 109 19.26 13.58 -21.01
C PRO A 109 18.25 12.89 -20.07
N ILE A 110 18.00 13.47 -18.89
CA ILE A 110 17.20 12.82 -17.83
C ILE A 110 15.67 12.92 -18.04
N GLY A 111 15.22 13.70 -19.03
CA GLY A 111 13.80 13.97 -19.28
C GLY A 111 12.94 12.70 -19.46
N PRO A 112 13.32 11.77 -20.37
CA PRO A 112 12.57 10.54 -20.58
C PRO A 112 12.46 9.66 -19.33
N ALA A 113 13.59 9.42 -18.64
CA ALA A 113 13.61 8.63 -17.42
C ALA A 113 12.77 9.25 -16.29
N ARG A 114 12.72 10.58 -16.21
CA ARG A 114 11.85 11.30 -15.26
C ARG A 114 10.37 11.06 -15.55
N ALA A 115 9.96 11.08 -16.82
CA ALA A 115 8.57 10.82 -17.20
C ALA A 115 8.15 9.40 -16.81
N ILE A 116 8.98 8.42 -17.14
CA ILE A 116 8.77 7.00 -16.79
C ILE A 116 8.74 6.82 -15.27
N TRP A 117 9.65 7.46 -14.52
CA TRP A 117 9.65 7.37 -13.07
C TRP A 117 8.36 7.90 -12.43
N HIS A 118 7.87 9.07 -12.86
CA HIS A 118 6.62 9.64 -12.33
C HIS A 118 5.40 8.78 -12.66
N ASP A 119 5.36 8.22 -13.88
CA ASP A 119 4.29 7.31 -14.27
C ASP A 119 4.33 6.01 -13.46
N TRP A 120 5.52 5.40 -13.37
CA TRP A 120 5.75 4.17 -12.61
C TRP A 120 5.39 4.33 -11.14
N ILE A 121 5.85 5.39 -10.46
CA ILE A 121 5.58 5.57 -9.03
C ILE A 121 4.10 5.77 -8.75
N LEU A 122 3.37 6.43 -9.64
CA LEU A 122 1.93 6.65 -9.50
C LEU A 122 1.16 5.32 -9.64
N HIS A 123 1.45 4.55 -10.68
CA HIS A 123 0.82 3.25 -10.90
C HIS A 123 1.20 2.24 -9.82
N GLU A 124 2.47 2.20 -9.40
CA GLU A 124 2.93 1.31 -8.35
C GLU A 124 2.33 1.68 -6.99
N SER A 125 2.18 2.98 -6.70
CA SER A 125 1.46 3.44 -5.51
C SER A 125 -0.01 3.00 -5.54
N ALA A 126 -0.65 3.02 -6.70
CA ALA A 126 -2.02 2.55 -6.86
C ALA A 126 -2.15 1.02 -6.70
N ARG A 127 -1.23 0.22 -7.28
CA ARG A 127 -1.15 -1.22 -7.02
C ARG A 127 -1.02 -1.50 -5.53
N ARG A 128 -0.02 -0.89 -4.88
CA ARG A 128 0.25 -1.09 -3.45
C ARG A 128 -0.92 -0.64 -2.57
N ALA A 129 -1.55 0.50 -2.86
CA ALA A 129 -2.71 0.97 -2.11
C ALA A 129 -3.89 0.00 -2.25
N TYR A 130 -4.21 -0.45 -3.47
CA TYR A 130 -5.25 -1.45 -3.70
C TYR A 130 -5.00 -2.74 -2.94
N LEU A 131 -3.80 -3.32 -3.11
CA LEU A 131 -3.40 -4.58 -2.46
C LEU A 131 -3.43 -4.44 -0.94
N PHE A 132 -2.93 -3.33 -0.41
CA PHE A 132 -2.89 -3.07 1.03
C PHE A 132 -4.29 -2.88 1.62
N SER A 133 -5.20 -2.16 0.95
CA SER A 133 -6.59 -1.99 1.41
C SER A 133 -7.26 -3.36 1.57
N LEU A 134 -7.18 -4.21 0.55
CA LEU A 134 -7.78 -5.54 0.61
C LEU A 134 -7.11 -6.40 1.68
N TYR A 135 -5.78 -6.43 1.72
CA TYR A 135 -5.02 -7.13 2.76
C TYR A 135 -5.45 -6.69 4.16
N PHE A 136 -5.57 -5.39 4.39
CA PHE A 136 -5.96 -4.81 5.69
C PHE A 136 -7.37 -5.23 6.10
N ILE A 137 -8.35 -5.16 5.19
CA ILE A 137 -9.73 -5.61 5.45
C ILE A 137 -9.74 -7.09 5.86
N GLN A 138 -9.03 -7.95 5.13
CA GLN A 138 -8.98 -9.39 5.41
C GLN A 138 -8.27 -9.69 6.73
N ALA A 139 -7.11 -9.08 6.97
CA ALA A 139 -6.35 -9.25 8.21
C ALA A 139 -7.17 -8.79 9.43
N TYR A 140 -7.85 -7.64 9.32
CA TYR A 140 -8.74 -7.14 10.35
C TYR A 140 -9.90 -8.10 10.62
N GLY A 141 -10.53 -8.63 9.56
CA GLY A 141 -11.63 -9.57 9.67
C GLY A 141 -11.25 -10.83 10.46
N ILE A 142 -10.09 -11.42 10.13
CA ILE A 142 -9.54 -12.59 10.82
C ILE A 142 -9.32 -12.30 12.31
N VAL A 143 -8.65 -11.20 12.64
CA VAL A 143 -8.32 -10.86 14.04
C VAL A 143 -9.58 -10.52 14.84
N SER A 144 -10.57 -9.91 14.20
CA SER A 144 -11.82 -9.49 14.86
C SER A 144 -12.86 -10.60 14.97
N GLY A 145 -12.61 -11.78 14.39
CA GLY A 145 -13.60 -12.86 14.33
C GLY A 145 -14.79 -12.55 13.41
N LEU A 146 -14.69 -11.52 12.57
CA LEU A 146 -15.65 -11.29 11.51
C LEU A 146 -15.50 -12.45 10.53
N GLN A 147 -16.62 -13.06 10.12
CA GLN A 147 -16.57 -14.07 9.08
C GLN A 147 -15.95 -13.41 7.84
N PRO A 148 -14.84 -13.96 7.31
CA PRO A 148 -14.29 -13.43 6.09
C PRO A 148 -15.42 -13.51 5.05
N PRO A 149 -15.73 -12.43 4.31
CA PRO A 149 -16.54 -12.58 3.13
C PRO A 149 -15.89 -13.69 2.31
N TYR A 150 -16.68 -14.65 1.85
CA TYR A 150 -16.22 -15.78 1.05
C TYR A 150 -15.12 -15.28 0.10
N CYS A 151 -13.95 -15.92 0.06
CA CYS A 151 -12.89 -15.55 -0.89
C CYS A 151 -13.48 -15.69 -2.30
N ASP A 152 -14.09 -14.63 -2.80
CA ASP A 152 -14.62 -14.61 -4.14
C ASP A 152 -13.43 -14.41 -5.09
N SER A 153 -13.60 -14.85 -6.32
CA SER A 153 -12.60 -14.63 -7.37
C SER A 153 -12.39 -13.15 -7.72
N ARG A 154 -13.10 -12.21 -7.06
CA ARG A 154 -12.97 -10.76 -7.24
C ARG A 154 -11.90 -10.17 -6.34
N LEU A 155 -11.53 -10.84 -5.24
CA LEU A 155 -10.35 -10.52 -4.43
C LEU A 155 -9.08 -10.92 -5.19
N GLN A 156 -8.80 -10.17 -6.27
CA GLN A 156 -7.56 -10.20 -7.05
C GLN A 156 -6.41 -9.58 -6.22
N LEU A 157 -6.25 -10.06 -4.98
CA LEU A 157 -5.37 -9.59 -3.92
C LEU A 157 -3.89 -9.56 -4.31
N CYS A 158 -3.54 -10.03 -5.52
CA CYS A 158 -2.15 -10.18 -5.92
C CYS A 158 -1.93 -10.39 -7.42
N ARG A 159 -2.49 -9.57 -8.33
CA ARG A 159 -2.19 -9.76 -9.77
C ARG A 159 -0.72 -9.57 -10.10
N SER A 160 -0.19 -8.37 -9.84
CA SER A 160 1.22 -8.09 -10.05
C SER A 160 1.72 -6.95 -9.16
N LEU A 161 2.99 -7.04 -8.75
CA LEU A 161 3.66 -6.07 -7.89
C LEU A 161 5.14 -6.00 -8.22
N ALA A 162 5.71 -4.79 -8.31
CA ALA A 162 7.15 -4.61 -8.40
C ALA A 162 7.77 -4.60 -7.00
N VAL A 163 8.62 -5.58 -6.70
CA VAL A 163 9.38 -5.66 -5.46
C VAL A 163 10.80 -5.18 -5.72
N SER A 164 11.13 -3.99 -5.20
CA SER A 164 12.49 -3.46 -5.12
C SER A 164 12.58 -2.31 -4.14
N THR A 165 13.38 -2.49 -3.09
CA THR A 165 13.75 -1.42 -2.15
C THR A 165 14.37 -0.22 -2.85
N GLN A 166 15.22 -0.47 -3.86
CA GLN A 166 15.96 0.60 -4.55
C GLN A 166 15.06 1.45 -5.45
N LEU A 167 14.15 0.81 -6.20
CA LEU A 167 13.18 1.54 -7.03
C LEU A 167 12.20 2.31 -6.16
N TRP A 168 11.62 1.66 -5.15
CA TRP A 168 10.60 2.27 -4.29
C TRP A 168 11.15 3.46 -3.48
N ASN A 169 12.36 3.36 -2.94
CA ASN A 169 12.97 4.42 -2.14
C ASN A 169 13.71 5.49 -2.96
N SER A 170 13.72 5.38 -4.29
CA SER A 170 14.35 6.39 -5.15
C SER A 170 13.70 7.76 -4.95
N ARG A 171 14.52 8.78 -4.68
CA ARG A 171 14.07 10.16 -4.42
C ARG A 171 14.19 11.08 -5.62
N CYS A 172 14.87 10.65 -6.69
CA CYS A 172 14.97 11.40 -7.93
C CYS A 172 15.07 10.47 -9.15
N ALA A 173 14.82 11.03 -10.34
CA ALA A 173 14.85 10.27 -11.60
C ALA A 173 16.21 9.63 -11.88
N VAL A 174 17.31 10.24 -11.42
CA VAL A 174 18.67 9.73 -11.64
C VAL A 174 18.90 8.44 -10.83
N THR A 175 18.53 8.43 -9.54
CA THR A 175 18.67 7.23 -8.71
C THR A 175 17.74 6.13 -9.19
N PHE A 176 16.52 6.49 -9.63
CA PHE A 176 15.57 5.54 -10.20
C PHE A 176 16.12 4.91 -11.48
N ALA A 177 16.57 5.71 -12.46
CA ALA A 177 17.14 5.20 -13.71
C ALA A 177 18.35 4.30 -13.49
N LYS A 178 19.22 4.66 -12.53
CA LYS A 178 20.37 3.82 -12.17
C LYS A 178 19.93 2.47 -11.61
N ALA A 179 19.00 2.46 -10.64
CA ALA A 179 18.49 1.23 -10.03
C ALA A 179 17.71 0.37 -11.05
N TRP A 180 16.94 1.01 -11.92
CA TRP A 180 16.23 0.36 -13.01
C TRP A 180 17.16 -0.40 -13.95
N ASN A 181 18.21 0.27 -14.42
CA ASN A 181 19.17 -0.31 -15.35
C ASN A 181 20.02 -1.42 -14.71
N GLN A 182 20.12 -1.46 -13.39
CA GLN A 182 20.76 -2.56 -12.65
C GLN A 182 19.89 -3.81 -12.60
N ARG A 183 18.61 -3.72 -12.99
CA ARG A 183 17.65 -4.85 -13.05
C ARG A 183 17.48 -5.60 -11.72
N GLY A 184 17.71 -4.93 -10.60
CA GLY A 184 17.58 -5.47 -9.24
C GLY A 184 16.15 -5.46 -8.71
N PHE A 185 15.15 -5.75 -9.55
CA PHE A 185 13.75 -5.76 -9.15
C PHE A 185 13.02 -7.02 -9.62
N PHE A 186 12.10 -7.48 -8.77
CA PHE A 186 11.30 -8.67 -9.01
C PHE A 186 9.86 -8.27 -9.30
N ILE A 187 9.23 -9.00 -10.20
CA ILE A 187 7.79 -8.85 -10.44
C ILE A 187 7.16 -10.08 -9.79
N VAL A 188 6.37 -9.84 -8.75
CA VAL A 188 5.59 -10.88 -8.07
C VAL A 188 4.23 -10.89 -8.75
N THR A 189 3.83 -12.03 -9.29
CA THR A 189 2.52 -12.25 -9.91
C THR A 189 1.76 -13.34 -9.17
N ASP A 190 0.45 -13.20 -9.04
CA ASP A 190 -0.44 -14.15 -8.36
C ASP A 190 0.04 -14.55 -6.95
N CYS A 191 0.68 -13.62 -6.24
CA CYS A 191 1.32 -13.85 -4.94
C CYS A 191 2.36 -14.98 -4.93
N SER A 192 2.89 -15.37 -6.08
CA SER A 192 4.05 -16.24 -6.17
C SER A 192 5.32 -15.45 -5.89
N PHE A 193 5.87 -15.68 -4.70
CA PHE A 193 7.16 -15.12 -4.29
C PHE A 193 8.34 -16.01 -4.71
N ASP A 194 8.14 -17.04 -5.53
CA ASP A 194 9.15 -18.07 -5.82
C ASP A 194 10.43 -17.50 -6.44
N ALA A 195 10.30 -16.60 -7.42
CA ALA A 195 11.45 -15.95 -8.04
C ALA A 195 12.21 -15.06 -7.04
N LEU A 196 11.47 -14.29 -6.24
CA LEU A 196 12.04 -13.45 -5.19
C LEU A 196 12.73 -14.29 -4.11
N LEU A 197 12.15 -15.42 -3.72
CA LEU A 197 12.72 -16.34 -2.75
C LEU A 197 14.00 -16.99 -3.29
N ARG A 198 13.99 -17.41 -4.56
CA ARG A 198 15.12 -18.11 -5.21
C ARG A 198 16.30 -17.19 -5.46
N ASP A 199 16.04 -16.02 -6.02
CA ASP A 199 17.08 -15.16 -6.61
C ASP A 199 17.22 -13.81 -5.90
N GLY A 200 16.21 -13.39 -5.14
CA GLY A 200 16.20 -12.13 -4.42
C GLY A 200 17.17 -12.12 -3.24
N LYS A 201 17.82 -10.97 -3.06
CA LYS A 201 18.54 -10.67 -1.84
C LYS A 201 17.59 -9.99 -0.87
N ALA A 202 17.96 -10.04 0.40
CA ALA A 202 17.18 -9.38 1.41
C ALA A 202 17.11 -7.85 1.28
N GLU A 203 18.16 -7.22 0.74
CA GLU A 203 18.22 -5.78 0.47
C GLU A 203 17.23 -5.36 -0.63
N ASP A 204 16.81 -6.29 -1.49
CA ASP A 204 15.87 -6.03 -2.59
C ASP A 204 14.43 -5.92 -2.08
N MET A 205 14.16 -6.34 -0.84
CA MET A 205 12.82 -6.44 -0.29
C MET A 205 12.44 -5.26 0.59
N ASP A 206 11.44 -4.51 0.15
CA ASP A 206 10.86 -3.43 0.93
C ASP A 206 9.90 -3.94 2.01
N THR A 207 9.49 -3.04 2.91
CA THR A 207 8.58 -3.34 4.03
C THR A 207 7.26 -3.95 3.57
N PHE A 208 6.75 -3.54 2.40
CA PHE A 208 5.48 -4.02 1.88
C PHE A 208 5.58 -5.48 1.44
N ALA A 209 6.64 -5.83 0.70
CA ALA A 209 6.92 -7.22 0.32
C ALA A 209 7.19 -8.11 1.54
N LYS A 210 7.94 -7.62 2.55
CA LYS A 210 8.17 -8.34 3.81
C LYS A 210 6.87 -8.65 4.55
N MET A 211 5.95 -7.68 4.60
CA MET A 211 4.62 -7.84 5.19
C MET A 211 3.83 -8.95 4.48
N LEU A 212 3.70 -8.87 3.15
CA LEU A 212 2.96 -9.87 2.37
C LEU A 212 3.56 -11.27 2.51
N MET A 213 4.89 -11.40 2.48
CA MET A 213 5.55 -12.68 2.63
C MET A 213 5.36 -13.29 4.02
N SER A 214 5.48 -12.48 5.08
CA SER A 214 5.25 -12.96 6.45
C SER A 214 3.84 -13.49 6.63
N SER A 215 2.85 -12.85 6.00
CA SER A 215 1.47 -13.30 6.03
C SER A 215 1.22 -14.55 5.18
N ALA A 216 1.99 -14.75 4.11
CA ALA A 216 1.83 -15.90 3.20
C ALA A 216 2.50 -17.19 3.71
N MET A 217 3.68 -17.10 4.33
CA MET A 217 4.45 -18.28 4.76
C MET A 217 4.54 -18.49 6.27
N GLY A 218 4.08 -17.52 7.07
CA GLY A 218 4.30 -17.50 8.51
C GLY A 218 5.50 -16.63 8.90
N ILE A 219 5.45 -16.05 10.10
CA ILE A 219 6.46 -15.11 10.58
C ILE A 219 7.81 -15.80 10.85
N GLU A 220 7.79 -17.03 11.36
CA GLU A 220 9.01 -17.78 11.70
C GLU A 220 9.74 -18.26 10.44
N GLU A 221 9.01 -18.80 9.46
CA GLU A 221 9.52 -19.19 8.15
C GLU A 221 10.10 -17.98 7.41
N ALA A 222 9.39 -16.85 7.43
CA ALA A 222 9.87 -15.61 6.84
C ALA A 222 11.17 -15.15 7.52
N GLU A 223 11.22 -15.10 8.86
CA GLU A 223 12.40 -14.71 9.63
C GLU A 223 13.60 -15.62 9.38
N GLY A 224 13.39 -16.94 9.35
CA GLY A 224 14.42 -17.92 8.99
C GLY A 224 14.95 -17.68 7.58
N ARG A 225 14.07 -17.33 6.63
CA ARG A 225 14.45 -17.03 5.25
C ARG A 225 15.28 -15.75 5.13
N PHE A 226 14.88 -14.69 5.83
CA PHE A 226 15.62 -13.43 5.88
C PHE A 226 17.00 -13.62 6.50
N THR A 227 17.07 -14.35 7.62
CA THR A 227 18.31 -14.66 8.33
C THR A 227 19.28 -15.44 7.44
N MET A 228 18.81 -16.45 6.71
CA MET A 228 19.62 -17.21 5.74
C MET A 228 20.25 -16.31 4.66
N ARG A 229 19.58 -15.21 4.30
CA ARG A 229 20.03 -14.24 3.28
C ARG A 229 20.81 -13.06 3.85
N GLY A 230 21.17 -13.09 5.14
CA GLY A 230 21.96 -12.06 5.80
C GLY A 230 21.17 -10.79 6.15
N SER A 231 19.87 -10.90 6.40
CA SER A 231 19.05 -9.78 6.85
C SER A 231 18.13 -10.13 8.00
N SER A 232 17.40 -9.12 8.47
CA SER A 232 16.32 -9.28 9.43
C SER A 232 14.97 -8.90 8.84
N LEU A 233 13.94 -9.60 9.30
CA LEU A 233 12.54 -9.23 9.12
C LEU A 233 12.24 -7.89 9.82
N ARG A 234 12.87 -7.67 10.99
CA ARG A 234 12.73 -6.43 11.76
C ARG A 234 13.72 -5.39 11.23
N ALA A 235 13.22 -4.18 10.97
CA ALA A 235 14.05 -3.06 10.53
C ALA A 235 14.92 -2.53 11.67
#